data_AF-A0A9E3X1A0-F1
#
_entry.id   AF-A0A9E3X1A0-F1
#
_cell.length_a   1.000
_cell.length_b   1.000
_cell.length_c   1.000
_cell.angle_alpha   90.00
_cell.angle_beta   90.00
_cell.angle_gamma   90.00
#
_symmetry.space_group_name_H-M   'P 1'
#
loop_
_entity.id
_entity.type
_entity.pdbx_description
1 polymer ?
#
loop_
_entity_poly.entity_id
_entity_poly.type
_entity_poly.pdbx_seq_one_letter_code
_entity_poly.pdbx_strand_id
1 'polypeptide(L)'
;MTFQSNGPSSGTPLALLSESSFTQLINEAFRHYHSTLALSRSALANSALILPTLVVDEASPSAEERGRGLRLLLRWAVEQIAPGTVPFPVGTFRPFDDPTWSEPLWWRYNILRHRYLDPLHPDDFVDGGRYTETLMALTGITSTDAFFDERNRAIREVADRLRQQLMDGAANQTLQQMALAETVQLLAAQEEATTLLGIAAVFDEIFPRSLLLAMATEEQVLHSERALNYLIKNRLLLVGDDQRHLLLSTTLRAYFYQRQPADRVQRRHRAVANFYSDHDDPLLTVRHWFRAGQSERAAAILFAEAEALVHELQGAELIEALLQFTQRSVADTTWREIQILLSDLYYRTGQPEDAVAACRRALQVAEDVADQARIYRRLGKLYATRNQLHALPYYHQAAERFAPTNPELADLLKDRGWLHILRRNWQEAERDLTLALSIAQTTAGALQADVMD
;
A
#
# COMPACT_ATOMS: atom_id res chain seq x y z
N MET A 1 5.12 6.79 -15.69
CA MET A 1 5.05 5.90 -16.87
C MET A 1 4.09 4.75 -16.56
N THR A 2 2.88 4.82 -17.08
CA THR A 2 1.88 3.76 -16.96
C THR A 2 2.25 2.66 -17.95
N PHE A 3 2.78 1.53 -17.44
CA PHE A 3 2.98 0.33 -18.24
C PHE A 3 1.62 -0.12 -18.78
N GLN A 4 1.40 0.04 -20.09
CA GLN A 4 0.29 -0.62 -20.77
C GLN A 4 0.58 -2.12 -20.76
N SER A 5 -0.03 -2.84 -19.82
CA SER A 5 0.01 -4.29 -19.79
C SER A 5 -0.61 -4.81 -21.09
N ASN A 6 0.18 -5.52 -21.91
CA ASN A 6 -0.34 -6.30 -23.02
C ASN A 6 -1.48 -7.18 -22.49
N GLY A 7 -2.71 -6.89 -22.91
CA GLY A 7 -3.91 -7.54 -22.39
C GLY A 7 -3.85 -9.06 -22.60
N PRO A 8 -4.28 -9.86 -21.61
CA PRO A 8 -4.31 -11.31 -21.76
C PRO A 8 -5.14 -11.70 -22.98
N SER A 9 -4.64 -12.70 -23.71
CA SER A 9 -5.31 -13.37 -24.83
C SER A 9 -6.80 -13.58 -24.54
N SER A 10 -7.64 -13.37 -25.56
CA SER A 10 -9.11 -13.52 -25.57
C SER A 10 -9.59 -14.95 -25.28
N GLY A 11 -9.20 -15.51 -24.13
CA GLY A 11 -9.75 -16.75 -23.60
C GLY A 11 -11.08 -16.49 -22.92
N THR A 12 -12.00 -17.43 -23.04
CA THR A 12 -13.26 -17.41 -22.29
C THR A 12 -12.94 -17.25 -20.80
N PRO A 13 -13.49 -16.24 -20.10
CA PRO A 13 -13.33 -16.08 -18.66
C PRO A 13 -13.67 -17.39 -17.94
N LEU A 14 -12.83 -17.83 -16.99
CA LEU A 14 -13.05 -19.10 -16.27
C LEU A 14 -14.43 -19.18 -15.61
N ALA A 15 -14.99 -18.03 -15.20
CA ALA A 15 -16.33 -17.92 -14.63
C ALA A 15 -17.46 -18.34 -15.59
N LEU A 16 -17.20 -18.40 -16.91
CA LEU A 16 -18.17 -18.79 -17.93
C LEU A 16 -18.02 -20.25 -18.38
N LEU A 17 -17.02 -20.98 -17.85
CA LEU A 17 -16.85 -22.39 -18.18
C LEU A 17 -17.97 -23.23 -17.54
N SER A 18 -18.41 -24.26 -18.25
CA SER A 18 -19.31 -25.25 -17.67
C SER A 18 -18.65 -25.96 -16.49
N GLU A 19 -19.47 -26.49 -15.57
CA GLU A 19 -18.98 -27.22 -14.41
C GLU A 19 -18.05 -28.38 -14.79
N SER A 20 -18.43 -29.13 -15.83
CA SER A 20 -17.64 -30.24 -16.38
C SER A 20 -16.29 -29.80 -16.93
N SER A 21 -16.26 -28.70 -17.68
CA SER A 21 -15.02 -28.16 -18.27
C SER A 21 -14.06 -27.67 -17.19
N PHE A 22 -14.59 -26.97 -16.18
CA PHE A 22 -13.78 -26.51 -15.05
C PHE A 22 -13.22 -27.67 -14.22
N THR A 23 -14.04 -28.70 -13.96
CA THR A 23 -13.63 -29.94 -13.29
C THR A 23 -12.53 -30.66 -14.07
N GLN A 24 -12.61 -30.69 -15.40
CA GLN A 24 -11.60 -31.30 -16.26
C GLN A 24 -10.26 -30.55 -16.16
N LEU A 25 -10.26 -29.21 -16.18
CA LEU A 25 -9.05 -28.41 -16.00
C LEU A 25 -8.36 -28.70 -14.66
N ILE A 26 -9.13 -28.90 -13.60
CA ILE A 26 -8.61 -29.20 -12.26
C ILE A 26 -8.02 -30.62 -12.21
N ASN A 27 -8.71 -31.60 -12.78
CA ASN A 27 -8.20 -32.97 -12.89
C ASN A 27 -6.87 -33.01 -13.66
N GLU A 28 -6.77 -32.24 -14.75
CA GLU A 28 -5.53 -32.09 -15.51
C GLU A 28 -4.42 -31.43 -14.69
N ALA A 29 -4.74 -30.35 -13.96
CA ALA A 29 -3.79 -29.69 -13.09
C ALA A 29 -3.25 -30.63 -11.98
N PHE A 30 -4.10 -31.46 -11.36
CA PHE A 30 -3.65 -32.47 -10.40
C PHE A 30 -2.70 -33.50 -11.00
N ARG A 31 -2.92 -33.96 -12.24
CA ARG A 31 -1.99 -34.87 -12.93
C ARG A 31 -0.60 -34.25 -13.14
N HIS A 32 -0.54 -32.92 -13.17
CA HIS A 32 0.68 -32.16 -13.36
C HIS A 32 1.19 -31.48 -12.09
N TYR A 33 0.66 -31.83 -10.90
CA TYR A 33 0.93 -31.13 -9.64
C TYR A 33 2.44 -30.96 -9.32
N HIS A 34 3.26 -31.97 -9.62
CA HIS A 34 4.71 -31.92 -9.38
C HIS A 34 5.53 -31.23 -10.48
N SER A 35 4.90 -30.80 -11.58
CA SER A 35 5.56 -30.09 -12.68
C SER A 35 5.12 -28.63 -12.72
N THR A 36 5.92 -27.76 -12.09
CA THR A 36 5.66 -26.31 -12.05
C THR A 36 5.51 -25.72 -13.46
N LEU A 37 6.32 -26.16 -14.43
CA LEU A 37 6.23 -25.71 -15.82
C LEU A 37 4.94 -26.17 -16.53
N ALA A 38 4.42 -27.37 -16.21
CA ALA A 38 3.15 -27.82 -16.76
C ALA A 38 1.98 -27.05 -16.11
N LEU A 39 2.02 -26.86 -14.79
CA LEU A 39 1.03 -26.06 -14.07
C LEU A 39 0.98 -24.62 -14.59
N SER A 40 2.12 -23.99 -14.88
CA SER A 40 2.16 -22.62 -15.37
C SER A 40 1.47 -22.42 -16.73
N ARG A 41 1.33 -23.50 -17.51
CA ARG A 41 0.64 -23.50 -18.81
C ARG A 41 -0.87 -23.73 -18.66
N SER A 42 -1.35 -24.12 -17.49
CA SER A 42 -2.77 -24.30 -17.22
C SER A 42 -3.52 -22.97 -17.35
N ALA A 43 -4.77 -23.02 -17.84
CA ALA A 43 -5.67 -21.87 -17.82
C ALA A 43 -5.92 -21.37 -16.38
N LEU A 44 -5.89 -22.27 -15.38
CA LEU A 44 -6.04 -21.92 -13.97
C LEU A 44 -4.91 -21.02 -13.47
N ALA A 45 -3.67 -21.25 -13.92
CA ALA A 45 -2.49 -20.46 -13.55
C ALA A 45 -2.46 -19.06 -14.19
N ASN A 46 -3.39 -18.74 -15.08
CA ASN A 46 -3.50 -17.43 -15.73
C ASN A 46 -4.78 -16.70 -15.32
N SER A 47 -5.37 -17.09 -14.18
CA SER A 47 -6.64 -16.59 -13.70
C SER A 47 -6.53 -15.84 -12.39
N ALA A 48 -7.62 -15.15 -12.00
CA ALA A 48 -7.71 -14.43 -10.74
C ALA A 48 -7.50 -15.32 -9.50
N LEU A 49 -7.68 -16.64 -9.62
CA LEU A 49 -7.51 -17.59 -8.52
C LEU A 49 -6.11 -17.59 -7.91
N ILE A 50 -5.08 -17.38 -8.73
CA ILE A 50 -3.70 -17.46 -8.26
C ILE A 50 -3.17 -16.10 -7.77
N LEU A 51 -3.85 -14.98 -8.05
CA LEU A 51 -3.37 -13.64 -7.69
C LEU A 51 -2.95 -13.52 -6.21
N PRO A 52 -3.70 -14.07 -5.22
CA PRO A 52 -3.30 -13.96 -3.82
C PRO A 52 -1.99 -14.69 -3.49
N THR A 53 -1.59 -15.65 -4.32
CA THR A 53 -0.34 -16.43 -4.14
C THR A 53 0.87 -15.78 -4.79
N LEU A 54 0.70 -14.73 -5.60
CA LEU A 54 1.76 -14.05 -6.34
C LEU A 54 2.48 -13.00 -5.48
N VAL A 55 3.06 -13.44 -4.37
CA VAL A 55 3.58 -12.51 -3.36
C VAL A 55 4.92 -11.87 -3.74
N VAL A 56 5.62 -12.39 -4.75
CA VAL A 56 6.95 -11.93 -5.19
C VAL A 56 6.85 -10.87 -6.30
N ASP A 57 5.97 -11.07 -7.27
CA ASP A 57 5.73 -10.14 -8.38
C ASP A 57 4.27 -10.29 -8.85
N GLU A 58 3.43 -9.34 -8.45
CA GLU A 58 2.01 -9.31 -8.84
C GLU A 58 1.81 -8.74 -10.24
N ALA A 59 2.73 -7.87 -10.70
CA ALA A 59 2.58 -7.12 -11.94
C ALA A 59 3.04 -7.93 -13.16
N SER A 60 4.12 -8.71 -13.01
CA SER A 60 4.72 -9.51 -14.10
C SER A 60 5.20 -10.88 -13.61
N PRO A 61 4.30 -11.70 -13.04
CA PRO A 61 4.65 -13.02 -12.53
C PRO A 61 5.20 -13.92 -13.65
N SER A 62 6.37 -14.49 -13.41
CA SER A 62 7.01 -15.51 -14.23
C SER A 62 6.17 -16.79 -14.32
N ALA A 63 6.45 -17.62 -15.32
CA ALA A 63 5.80 -18.92 -15.46
C ALA A 63 6.01 -19.78 -14.20
N GLU A 64 7.21 -19.77 -13.63
CA GLU A 64 7.50 -20.53 -12.41
C GLU A 64 6.64 -20.08 -11.22
N GLU A 65 6.51 -18.76 -11.01
CA GLU A 65 5.67 -18.19 -9.96
C GLU A 65 4.19 -18.58 -10.13
N ARG A 66 3.65 -18.49 -11.36
CA ARG A 66 2.27 -18.92 -11.65
C ARG A 66 2.06 -20.41 -11.38
N GLY A 67 3.04 -21.24 -11.75
CA GLY A 67 2.99 -22.68 -11.49
C GLY A 67 3.04 -23.02 -10.00
N ARG A 68 3.90 -22.35 -9.23
CA ARG A 68 3.96 -22.50 -7.76
C ARG A 68 2.67 -22.01 -7.10
N GLY A 69 2.14 -20.88 -7.55
CA GLY A 69 0.87 -20.33 -7.09
C GLY A 69 -0.31 -21.29 -7.31
N LEU A 70 -0.41 -21.89 -8.50
CA LEU A 70 -1.42 -22.91 -8.77
C LEU A 70 -1.23 -24.16 -7.90
N ARG A 71 0.02 -24.60 -7.67
CA ARG A 71 0.32 -25.72 -6.77
C ARG A 71 -0.17 -25.46 -5.34
N LEU A 72 0.12 -24.27 -4.81
CA LEU A 72 -0.34 -23.82 -3.49
C LEU A 72 -1.87 -23.77 -3.41
N LEU A 73 -2.53 -23.24 -4.44
CA LEU A 73 -3.99 -23.19 -4.53
C LEU A 73 -4.61 -24.60 -4.51
N LEU A 74 -4.05 -25.54 -5.27
CA LEU A 74 -4.51 -26.94 -5.29
C LEU A 74 -4.31 -27.62 -3.94
N ARG A 75 -3.18 -27.37 -3.27
CA ARG A 75 -2.92 -27.85 -1.91
C ARG A 75 -3.98 -27.34 -0.94
N TRP A 76 -4.20 -26.02 -0.93
CA TRP A 76 -5.23 -25.39 -0.10
C TRP A 76 -6.61 -26.02 -0.34
N ALA A 77 -7.00 -26.19 -1.60
CA ALA A 77 -8.32 -26.72 -1.93
C ALA A 77 -8.51 -28.18 -1.49
N VAL A 78 -7.47 -29.01 -1.54
CA VAL A 78 -7.50 -30.37 -0.97
C VAL A 78 -7.60 -30.31 0.55
N GLU A 79 -6.88 -29.41 1.23
CA GLU A 79 -7.01 -29.23 2.68
C GLU A 79 -8.43 -28.80 3.09
N GLN A 80 -9.16 -28.05 2.24
CA GLN A 80 -10.55 -27.64 2.51
C GLN A 80 -11.60 -28.76 2.41
N ILE A 81 -11.25 -29.91 1.82
CA ILE A 81 -12.16 -31.07 1.78
C ILE A 81 -11.88 -32.07 2.91
N ALA A 82 -10.94 -31.77 3.82
CA ALA A 82 -10.76 -32.54 5.03
C ALA A 82 -11.96 -32.33 5.99
N PRO A 83 -12.52 -33.39 6.60
CA PRO A 83 -13.64 -33.26 7.55
C PRO A 83 -13.33 -32.46 8.81
N GLY A 84 -12.06 -32.29 9.15
CA GLY A 84 -11.59 -31.59 10.34
C GLY A 84 -10.12 -31.20 10.23
N THR A 85 -9.51 -30.80 11.35
CA THR A 85 -8.09 -30.45 11.41
C THR A 85 -7.23 -31.63 10.96
N VAL A 86 -6.38 -31.41 9.96
CA VAL A 86 -5.48 -32.44 9.42
C VAL A 86 -4.38 -32.75 10.46
N PRO A 87 -4.31 -33.97 11.00
CA PRO A 87 -3.34 -34.33 12.04
C PRO A 87 -1.90 -34.37 11.50
N PHE A 88 -1.73 -34.77 10.24
CA PHE A 88 -0.44 -34.86 9.56
C PHE A 88 -0.48 -33.99 8.30
N PRO A 89 -0.05 -32.71 8.35
CA PRO A 89 -0.05 -31.83 7.18
C PRO A 89 0.79 -32.38 6.02
N VAL A 90 0.53 -31.91 4.79
CA VAL A 90 1.30 -32.26 3.59
C VAL A 90 2.80 -32.05 3.83
N GLY A 91 3.63 -33.04 3.48
CA GLY A 91 5.08 -33.03 3.72
C GLY A 91 5.48 -33.56 5.10
N THR A 92 4.51 -33.91 5.95
CA THR A 92 4.76 -34.62 7.22
C THR A 92 4.42 -36.09 7.04
N PHE A 93 5.33 -36.97 7.46
CA PHE A 93 5.08 -38.42 7.44
C PHE A 93 3.80 -38.74 8.21
N ARG A 94 2.95 -39.58 7.60
CA ARG A 94 1.68 -40.03 8.18
C ARG A 94 1.79 -41.53 8.48
N PRO A 95 1.61 -41.95 9.75
CA PRO A 95 1.58 -43.36 10.12
C PRO A 95 0.47 -44.13 9.40
N PHE A 96 0.72 -45.40 9.05
CA PHE A 96 -0.27 -46.26 8.37
C PHE A 96 -1.37 -46.78 9.30
N ASP A 97 -1.16 -46.72 10.61
CA ASP A 97 -2.13 -47.08 11.66
C ASP A 97 -3.03 -45.90 12.08
N ASP A 98 -2.89 -44.73 11.44
CA ASP A 98 -3.80 -43.59 11.64
C ASP A 98 -5.25 -43.99 11.29
N PRO A 99 -6.20 -43.91 12.25
CA PRO A 99 -7.57 -44.37 12.03
C PRO A 99 -8.28 -43.64 10.88
N THR A 100 -7.88 -42.39 10.62
CA THR A 100 -8.47 -41.56 9.56
C THR A 100 -8.20 -42.09 8.15
N TRP A 101 -7.32 -43.09 7.96
CA TRP A 101 -7.20 -43.81 6.69
C TRP A 101 -8.50 -44.50 6.30
N SER A 102 -9.09 -45.24 7.25
CA SER A 102 -10.26 -46.11 7.07
C SER A 102 -11.60 -45.38 7.18
N GLU A 103 -11.62 -44.16 7.69
CA GLU A 103 -12.83 -43.37 7.90
C GLU A 103 -13.40 -42.84 6.56
N PRO A 104 -14.66 -43.16 6.19
CA PRO A 104 -15.22 -42.76 4.90
C PRO A 104 -15.26 -41.25 4.64
N LEU A 105 -15.43 -40.45 5.70
CA LEU A 105 -15.42 -38.99 5.59
C LEU A 105 -14.05 -38.45 5.14
N TRP A 106 -12.96 -39.15 5.46
CA TRP A 106 -11.60 -38.74 5.12
C TRP A 106 -11.12 -39.29 3.76
N TRP A 107 -11.84 -40.24 3.15
CA TRP A 107 -11.42 -40.88 1.90
C TRP A 107 -11.10 -39.88 0.79
N ARG A 108 -11.95 -38.87 0.57
CA ARG A 108 -11.74 -37.87 -0.49
C ARG A 108 -10.45 -37.09 -0.31
N TYR A 109 -10.20 -36.61 0.92
CA TYR A 109 -8.96 -35.95 1.29
C TYR A 109 -7.76 -36.89 1.12
N ASN A 110 -7.82 -38.09 1.70
CA ASN A 110 -6.73 -39.08 1.67
C ASN A 110 -6.35 -39.46 0.23
N ILE A 111 -7.35 -39.72 -0.61
CA ILE A 111 -7.17 -40.09 -2.01
C ILE A 111 -6.47 -38.96 -2.76
N LEU A 112 -6.92 -37.71 -2.66
CA LEU A 112 -6.29 -36.60 -3.40
C LEU A 112 -4.92 -36.23 -2.86
N ARG A 113 -4.77 -36.15 -1.53
CA ARG A 113 -3.49 -35.86 -0.89
C ARG A 113 -2.45 -36.84 -1.37
N HIS A 114 -2.68 -38.13 -1.11
CA HIS A 114 -1.64 -39.09 -1.39
C HIS A 114 -1.51 -39.31 -2.88
N ARG A 115 -2.56 -39.24 -3.71
CA ARG A 115 -2.41 -39.48 -5.15
C ARG A 115 -1.63 -38.40 -5.88
N TYR A 116 -1.69 -37.15 -5.42
CA TYR A 116 -1.14 -36.03 -6.19
C TYR A 116 -0.23 -35.09 -5.41
N LEU A 117 -0.50 -34.83 -4.13
CA LEU A 117 0.22 -33.81 -3.37
C LEU A 117 1.46 -34.41 -2.71
N ASP A 118 1.28 -35.59 -2.11
CA ASP A 118 2.25 -36.28 -1.27
C ASP A 118 2.20 -37.80 -1.52
N PRO A 119 2.64 -38.27 -2.72
CA PRO A 119 2.66 -39.68 -3.07
C PRO A 119 3.37 -40.56 -2.06
N LEU A 120 2.72 -41.67 -1.71
CA LEU A 120 3.34 -42.75 -0.94
C LEU A 120 4.63 -43.20 -1.63
N HIS A 121 5.66 -43.45 -0.83
CA HIS A 121 6.92 -43.94 -1.36
C HIS A 121 6.72 -45.36 -1.92
N PRO A 122 7.43 -45.76 -2.99
CA PRO A 122 7.33 -47.13 -3.51
C PRO A 122 7.62 -48.23 -2.48
N ASP A 123 8.46 -47.93 -1.49
CA ASP A 123 8.78 -48.85 -0.39
C ASP A 123 7.63 -49.02 0.62
N ASP A 124 6.65 -48.10 0.59
CA ASP A 124 5.45 -48.16 1.42
C ASP A 124 4.33 -48.98 0.77
N PHE A 125 4.55 -49.50 -0.45
CA PHE A 125 3.53 -50.26 -1.14
C PHE A 125 3.36 -51.63 -0.48
N VAL A 126 2.11 -52.12 -0.43
CA VAL A 126 1.83 -53.51 -0.02
C VAL A 126 2.65 -54.45 -0.91
N ASP A 127 3.17 -55.56 -0.36
CA ASP A 127 4.05 -56.49 -1.10
C ASP A 127 3.51 -56.85 -2.49
N GLY A 128 4.19 -56.37 -3.54
CA GLY A 128 3.83 -56.59 -4.95
C GLY A 128 2.67 -55.72 -5.48
N GLY A 129 2.14 -54.82 -4.66
CA GLY A 129 1.00 -53.96 -4.95
C GLY A 129 1.37 -52.71 -5.75
N ARG A 130 0.43 -52.26 -6.58
CA ARG A 130 0.51 -50.96 -7.26
C ARG A 130 0.05 -49.84 -6.33
N TYR A 131 0.37 -48.60 -6.70
CA TYR A 131 -0.04 -47.39 -5.99
C TYR A 131 -1.53 -47.36 -5.59
N THR A 132 -2.43 -47.66 -6.53
CA THR A 132 -3.88 -47.68 -6.27
C THR A 132 -4.28 -48.79 -5.30
N GLU A 133 -3.65 -49.96 -5.38
CA GLU A 133 -3.95 -51.10 -4.50
C GLU A 133 -3.54 -50.80 -3.05
N THR A 134 -2.40 -50.11 -2.86
CA THR A 134 -1.94 -49.66 -1.54
C THR A 134 -2.93 -48.66 -0.94
N LEU A 135 -3.39 -47.65 -1.70
CA LEU A 135 -4.41 -46.72 -1.19
C LEU A 135 -5.75 -47.41 -0.90
N MET A 136 -6.17 -48.37 -1.72
CA MET A 136 -7.38 -49.15 -1.48
C MET A 136 -7.26 -49.95 -0.18
N ALA A 137 -6.10 -50.59 0.06
CA ALA A 137 -5.83 -51.33 1.29
C ALA A 137 -5.88 -50.41 2.52
N LEU A 138 -5.25 -49.23 2.47
CA LEU A 138 -5.27 -48.27 3.56
C LEU A 138 -6.67 -47.69 3.82
N THR A 139 -7.41 -47.37 2.76
CA THR A 139 -8.75 -46.78 2.89
C THR A 139 -9.86 -47.79 3.20
N GLY A 140 -9.62 -49.08 2.96
CA GLY A 140 -10.64 -50.13 3.08
C GLY A 140 -11.66 -50.12 1.92
N ILE A 141 -11.38 -49.40 0.82
CA ILE A 141 -12.26 -49.37 -0.35
C ILE A 141 -12.11 -50.69 -1.12
N THR A 142 -13.20 -51.45 -1.20
CA THR A 142 -13.17 -52.86 -1.64
C THR A 142 -13.09 -53.06 -3.15
N SER A 143 -13.38 -52.03 -3.96
CA SER A 143 -13.36 -52.14 -5.42
C SER A 143 -12.70 -50.94 -6.10
N THR A 144 -12.06 -51.22 -7.24
CA THR A 144 -11.40 -50.22 -8.08
C THR A 144 -12.37 -49.16 -8.58
N ASP A 145 -13.59 -49.55 -8.92
CA ASP A 145 -14.64 -48.62 -9.39
C ASP A 145 -15.06 -47.65 -8.29
N ALA A 146 -15.31 -48.16 -7.07
CA ALA A 146 -15.65 -47.32 -5.91
C ALA A 146 -14.51 -46.33 -5.58
N PHE A 147 -13.25 -46.76 -5.71
CA PHE A 147 -12.10 -45.89 -5.54
C PHE A 147 -12.07 -44.75 -6.57
N PHE A 148 -12.28 -45.07 -7.86
CA PHE A 148 -12.30 -44.05 -8.90
C PHE A 148 -13.51 -43.12 -8.79
N ASP A 149 -14.66 -43.63 -8.32
CA ASP A 149 -15.83 -42.81 -8.04
C ASP A 149 -15.57 -41.82 -6.91
N GLU A 150 -14.97 -42.25 -5.79
CA GLU A 150 -14.61 -41.34 -4.70
C GLU A 150 -13.53 -40.34 -5.12
N ARG A 151 -12.53 -40.74 -5.92
CA ARG A 151 -11.59 -39.81 -6.54
C ARG A 151 -12.30 -38.76 -7.37
N ASN A 152 -13.25 -39.15 -8.22
CA ASN A 152 -13.98 -38.23 -9.10
C ASN A 152 -14.94 -37.33 -8.30
N ARG A 153 -15.52 -37.80 -7.19
CA ARG A 153 -16.27 -36.98 -6.24
C ARG A 153 -15.38 -35.94 -5.56
N ALA A 154 -14.20 -36.36 -5.09
CA ALA A 154 -13.23 -35.46 -4.48
C ALA A 154 -12.77 -34.34 -5.44
N ILE A 155 -12.51 -34.67 -6.71
CA ILE A 155 -12.12 -33.67 -7.73
C ILE A 155 -13.25 -32.66 -7.97
N ARG A 156 -14.51 -33.12 -8.05
CA ARG A 156 -15.68 -32.23 -8.20
C ARG A 156 -15.83 -31.31 -6.99
N GLU A 157 -15.65 -31.84 -5.79
CA GLU A 157 -15.73 -31.04 -4.56
C GLU A 157 -14.64 -29.96 -4.53
N VAL A 158 -13.39 -30.30 -4.90
CA VAL A 158 -12.31 -29.30 -5.07
C VAL A 158 -12.69 -28.27 -6.15
N ALA A 159 -13.30 -28.70 -7.25
CA ALA A 159 -13.76 -27.80 -8.30
C ALA A 159 -14.81 -26.81 -7.82
N ASP A 160 -15.74 -27.23 -6.98
CA ASP A 160 -16.73 -26.35 -6.40
C ASP A 160 -16.10 -25.36 -5.42
N ARG A 161 -15.13 -25.80 -4.59
CA ARG A 161 -14.37 -24.91 -3.70
C ARG A 161 -13.59 -23.85 -4.48
N LEU A 162 -12.89 -24.24 -5.55
CA LEU A 162 -12.14 -23.31 -6.39
C LEU A 162 -13.07 -22.35 -7.15
N ARG A 163 -14.24 -22.81 -7.61
CA ARG A 163 -15.21 -21.92 -8.26
C ARG A 163 -15.77 -20.89 -7.27
N GLN A 164 -16.10 -21.34 -6.06
CA GLN A 164 -16.54 -20.46 -4.99
C GLN A 164 -15.47 -19.41 -4.68
N GLN A 165 -14.21 -19.84 -4.51
CA GLN A 165 -13.07 -18.95 -4.30
C GLN A 165 -12.86 -17.94 -5.42
N LEU A 166 -13.10 -18.33 -6.68
CA LEU A 166 -13.03 -17.41 -7.82
C LEU A 166 -14.11 -16.31 -7.74
N MET A 167 -15.27 -16.62 -7.15
CA MET A 167 -16.41 -15.70 -7.04
C MET A 167 -16.31 -14.78 -5.83
N ASP A 168 -15.94 -15.30 -4.66
CA ASP A 168 -15.99 -14.55 -3.40
C ASP A 168 -14.62 -14.09 -2.88
N GLY A 169 -13.52 -14.71 -3.33
CA GLY A 169 -12.18 -14.41 -2.86
C GLY A 169 -11.96 -14.68 -1.36
N ALA A 170 -12.81 -15.48 -0.71
CA ALA A 170 -12.85 -15.62 0.75
C ALA A 170 -11.51 -16.07 1.36
N ALA A 171 -10.74 -16.88 0.63
CA ALA A 171 -9.44 -17.40 1.08
C ALA A 171 -8.23 -16.59 0.58
N ASN A 172 -8.41 -15.39 0.02
CA ASN A 172 -7.30 -14.58 -0.50
C ASN A 172 -6.21 -14.35 0.56
N GLN A 173 -6.60 -13.98 1.77
CA GLN A 173 -5.64 -13.75 2.87
C GLN A 173 -4.91 -15.04 3.28
N THR A 174 -5.62 -16.17 3.37
CA THR A 174 -5.02 -17.47 3.72
C THR A 174 -4.03 -17.92 2.66
N LEU A 175 -4.39 -17.83 1.38
CA LEU A 175 -3.51 -18.19 0.26
C LEU A 175 -2.27 -17.30 0.20
N GLN A 176 -2.42 -16.00 0.46
CA GLN A 176 -1.29 -15.07 0.56
C GLN A 176 -0.37 -15.43 1.72
N GLN A 177 -0.90 -15.79 2.89
CA GLN A 177 -0.11 -16.24 4.03
C GLN A 177 0.65 -17.54 3.74
N MET A 178 0.03 -18.51 3.05
CA MET A 178 0.69 -19.75 2.62
C MET A 178 1.84 -19.46 1.66
N ALA A 179 1.63 -18.59 0.67
CA ALA A 179 2.67 -18.18 -0.27
C ALA A 179 3.83 -17.42 0.40
N LEU A 180 3.51 -16.53 1.35
CA LEU A 180 4.51 -15.86 2.17
C LEU A 180 5.31 -16.84 3.02
N ALA A 181 4.67 -17.84 3.62
CA ALA A 181 5.36 -18.86 4.41
C ALA A 181 6.35 -19.67 3.56
N GLU A 182 5.94 -20.15 2.37
CA GLU A 182 6.87 -20.84 1.46
C GLU A 182 8.03 -19.94 1.02
N THR A 183 7.74 -18.66 0.74
CA THR A 183 8.77 -17.70 0.31
C THR A 183 9.78 -17.41 1.42
N VAL A 184 9.31 -17.23 2.66
CA VAL A 184 10.16 -16.95 3.82
C VAL A 184 10.95 -18.19 4.24
N GLN A 185 10.43 -19.39 4.01
CA GLN A 185 11.18 -20.62 4.28
C GLN A 185 12.47 -20.70 3.43
N LEU A 186 12.47 -20.18 2.20
CA LEU A 186 13.68 -20.09 1.37
C LEU A 186 14.76 -19.19 1.99
N LEU A 187 14.36 -18.23 2.81
CA LEU A 187 15.23 -17.27 3.48
C LEU A 187 15.75 -17.76 4.83
N ALA A 188 15.23 -18.86 5.37
CA ALA A 188 15.55 -19.32 6.72
C ALA A 188 17.07 -19.55 6.96
N ALA A 189 17.82 -19.87 5.90
CA ALA A 189 19.27 -20.08 5.95
C ALA A 189 20.09 -18.87 5.43
N GLN A 190 19.45 -17.72 5.17
CA GLN A 190 20.07 -16.53 4.56
C GLN A 190 19.77 -15.29 5.41
N GLU A 191 20.46 -15.16 6.55
CA GLU A 191 20.23 -14.07 7.52
C GLU A 191 20.47 -12.69 6.91
N GLU A 192 21.52 -12.54 6.10
CA GLU A 192 21.87 -11.27 5.46
C GLU A 192 20.86 -10.87 4.40
N ALA A 193 20.33 -11.83 3.64
CA ALA A 193 19.26 -11.60 2.67
C ALA A 193 17.95 -11.18 3.36
N THR A 194 17.63 -11.83 4.49
CA THR A 194 16.48 -11.46 5.32
C THR A 194 16.62 -10.05 5.88
N THR A 195 17.81 -9.70 6.35
CA THR A 195 18.10 -8.37 6.89
C THR A 195 17.98 -7.30 5.81
N LEU A 196 18.50 -7.59 4.61
CA LEU A 196 18.43 -6.70 3.46
C LEU A 196 17.00 -6.49 2.96
N LEU A 197 16.15 -7.52 2.97
CA LEU A 197 14.70 -7.37 2.72
C LEU A 197 14.03 -6.51 3.78
N GLY A 198 14.46 -6.63 5.04
CA GLY A 198 14.01 -5.73 6.10
C GLY A 198 14.34 -4.26 5.80
N ILE A 199 15.56 -3.98 5.32
CA ILE A 199 15.96 -2.63 4.91
C ILE A 199 15.12 -2.18 3.72
N ALA A 200 15.00 -3.03 2.69
CA ALA A 200 14.20 -2.74 1.50
C ALA A 200 12.71 -2.49 1.81
N ALA A 201 12.19 -3.06 2.90
CA ALA A 201 10.78 -2.92 3.27
C ALA A 201 10.36 -1.50 3.68
N VAL A 202 11.30 -0.58 3.92
CA VAL A 202 10.97 0.82 4.26
C VAL A 202 10.69 1.69 3.04
N PHE A 203 11.02 1.21 1.84
CA PHE A 203 10.76 1.92 0.59
C PHE A 203 9.37 1.58 0.08
N ASP A 204 8.62 2.60 -0.34
CA ASP A 204 7.26 2.37 -0.84
C ASP A 204 7.17 2.04 -2.32
N GLU A 205 8.19 2.45 -3.05
CA GLU A 205 8.20 2.53 -4.50
C GLU A 205 9.56 2.02 -5.00
N ILE A 206 9.86 2.25 -6.26
CA ILE A 206 11.16 1.94 -6.84
C ILE A 206 12.25 2.75 -6.11
N PHE A 207 13.33 2.11 -5.67
CA PHE A 207 14.38 2.75 -4.89
C PHE A 207 15.79 2.45 -5.42
N PRO A 208 16.79 3.32 -5.17
CA PRO A 208 18.14 3.11 -5.66
C PRO A 208 18.86 1.93 -4.98
N ARG A 209 19.51 1.08 -5.78
CA ARG A 209 20.40 0.01 -5.31
C ARG A 209 21.52 0.53 -4.43
N SER A 210 22.10 1.67 -4.77
CA SER A 210 23.17 2.31 -4.01
C SER A 210 22.73 2.65 -2.59
N LEU A 211 21.52 3.18 -2.42
CA LEU A 211 20.96 3.52 -1.12
C LEU A 211 20.73 2.27 -0.25
N LEU A 212 20.18 1.20 -0.82
CA LEU A 212 20.00 -0.07 -0.10
C LEU A 212 21.35 -0.61 0.42
N LEU A 213 22.39 -0.58 -0.41
CA LEU A 213 23.73 -1.05 -0.02
C LEU A 213 24.42 -0.11 0.99
N ALA A 214 24.21 1.21 0.88
CA ALA A 214 24.71 2.17 1.86
C ALA A 214 24.10 1.93 3.25
N MET A 215 22.77 1.77 3.31
CA MET A 215 22.07 1.43 4.56
C MET A 215 22.47 0.05 5.10
N ALA A 216 22.68 -0.94 4.23
CA ALA A 216 23.18 -2.24 4.63
C ALA A 216 24.58 -2.15 5.25
N THR A 217 25.43 -1.26 4.73
CA THR A 217 26.76 -0.99 5.28
C THR A 217 26.66 -0.32 6.65
N GLU A 218 25.77 0.66 6.82
CA GLU A 218 25.50 1.32 8.11
C GLU A 218 25.03 0.32 9.18
N GLU A 219 24.20 -0.65 8.79
CA GLU A 219 23.72 -1.73 9.66
C GLU A 219 24.67 -2.93 9.78
N GLN A 220 25.88 -2.83 9.22
CA GLN A 220 26.91 -3.87 9.29
C GLN A 220 26.47 -5.23 8.71
N VAL A 221 25.60 -5.21 7.69
CA VAL A 221 25.18 -6.42 6.97
C VAL A 221 26.38 -6.96 6.18
N LEU A 222 26.95 -8.06 6.67
CA LEU A 222 28.06 -8.74 6.01
C LEU A 222 27.65 -9.24 4.62
N HIS A 223 28.57 -9.23 3.67
CA HIS A 223 28.35 -9.74 2.32
C HIS A 223 27.06 -9.23 1.63
N SER A 224 26.66 -7.98 1.89
CA SER A 224 25.43 -7.37 1.39
C SER A 224 25.23 -7.50 -0.12
N GLU A 225 26.31 -7.42 -0.92
CA GLU A 225 26.26 -7.66 -2.37
C GLU A 225 25.90 -9.10 -2.75
N ARG A 226 26.45 -10.09 -2.03
CA ARG A 226 26.12 -11.50 -2.25
C ARG A 226 24.66 -11.77 -1.88
N ALA A 227 24.20 -11.21 -0.76
CA ALA A 227 22.81 -11.28 -0.34
C ALA A 227 21.87 -10.62 -1.36
N LEU A 228 22.22 -9.44 -1.87
CA LEU A 228 21.46 -8.75 -2.92
C LEU A 228 21.37 -9.59 -4.20
N ASN A 229 22.49 -10.14 -4.67
CA ASN A 229 22.52 -11.01 -5.86
C ASN A 229 21.65 -12.26 -5.66
N TYR A 230 21.64 -12.82 -4.44
CA TYR A 230 20.74 -13.92 -4.09
C TYR A 230 19.26 -13.48 -4.19
N LEU A 231 18.89 -12.34 -3.62
CA LEU A 231 17.52 -11.83 -3.66
C LEU A 231 17.05 -11.58 -5.10
N ILE A 232 17.88 -10.95 -5.93
CA ILE A 232 17.60 -10.69 -7.35
C ILE A 232 17.45 -12.00 -8.12
N LYS A 233 18.39 -12.94 -7.93
CA LYS A 233 18.35 -14.25 -8.61
C LYS A 233 17.07 -15.03 -8.28
N ASN A 234 16.59 -14.92 -7.05
CA ASN A 234 15.35 -15.55 -6.61
C ASN A 234 14.11 -14.65 -6.77
N ARG A 235 14.24 -13.53 -7.50
CA ARG A 235 13.19 -12.53 -7.78
C ARG A 235 12.55 -11.86 -6.56
N LEU A 236 13.08 -12.07 -5.35
CA LEU A 236 12.60 -11.44 -4.11
C LEU A 236 12.82 -9.92 -4.09
N LEU A 237 13.77 -9.44 -4.89
CA LEU A 237 13.87 -8.05 -5.31
C LEU A 237 13.88 -8.00 -6.84
N LEU A 238 13.01 -7.19 -7.40
CA LEU A 238 12.93 -6.96 -8.84
C LEU A 238 13.90 -5.83 -9.21
N VAL A 239 14.49 -5.93 -10.39
CA VAL A 239 15.50 -4.99 -10.89
C VAL A 239 14.90 -4.25 -12.08
N GLY A 240 14.98 -2.92 -12.08
CA GLY A 240 14.58 -2.10 -13.23
C GLY A 240 15.52 -2.27 -14.43
N ASP A 241 15.11 -1.75 -15.58
CA ASP A 241 15.85 -1.91 -16.85
C ASP A 241 17.31 -1.42 -16.80
N ASP A 242 17.60 -0.43 -15.95
CA ASP A 242 18.92 0.16 -15.80
C ASP A 242 19.83 -0.54 -14.77
N GLN A 243 19.33 -1.58 -14.10
CA GLN A 243 19.98 -2.28 -12.99
C GLN A 243 20.36 -1.43 -11.76
N ARG A 244 19.99 -0.15 -11.75
CA ARG A 244 20.27 0.79 -10.67
C ARG A 244 19.13 0.88 -9.69
N HIS A 245 17.93 0.54 -10.14
CA HIS A 245 16.72 0.62 -9.35
C HIS A 245 16.19 -0.76 -8.98
N LEU A 246 15.67 -0.84 -7.76
CA LEU A 246 15.12 -2.04 -7.17
C LEU A 246 13.66 -1.81 -6.79
N LEU A 247 12.89 -2.88 -6.78
CA LEU A 247 11.50 -2.89 -6.31
C LEU A 247 11.27 -4.12 -5.45
N LEU A 248 10.63 -3.92 -4.30
CA LEU A 248 10.10 -4.98 -3.46
C LEU A 248 8.58 -5.01 -3.62
N SER A 249 8.00 -6.20 -3.80
CA SER A 249 6.54 -6.32 -3.91
C SER A 249 5.85 -5.74 -2.67
N THR A 250 4.66 -5.17 -2.88
CA THR A 250 3.83 -4.59 -1.81
C THR A 250 3.55 -5.60 -0.71
N THR A 251 3.26 -6.85 -1.08
CA THR A 251 2.98 -7.96 -0.16
C THR A 251 4.21 -8.36 0.68
N LEU A 252 5.39 -8.54 0.07
CA LEU A 252 6.62 -8.84 0.83
C LEU A 252 7.04 -7.65 1.70
N ARG A 253 6.96 -6.44 1.16
CA ARG A 253 7.23 -5.20 1.90
C ARG A 253 6.39 -5.14 3.17
N ALA A 254 5.08 -5.32 3.07
CA ALA A 254 4.19 -5.31 4.24
C ALA A 254 4.55 -6.39 5.27
N TYR A 255 4.84 -7.61 4.81
CA TYR A 255 5.22 -8.73 5.67
C TYR A 255 6.49 -8.43 6.50
N PHE A 256 7.54 -7.93 5.83
CA PHE A 256 8.81 -7.62 6.48
C PHE A 256 8.74 -6.33 7.30
N TYR A 257 8.02 -5.31 6.85
CA TYR A 257 7.89 -4.05 7.57
C TYR A 257 7.21 -4.25 8.93
N GLN A 258 6.09 -4.99 8.99
CA GLN A 258 5.32 -5.21 10.21
C GLN A 258 6.07 -6.01 11.30
N ARG A 259 7.10 -6.77 10.93
CA ARG A 259 7.87 -7.63 11.86
C ARG A 259 9.10 -6.95 12.44
N GLN A 260 9.38 -5.72 12.04
CA GLN A 260 10.57 -5.01 12.50
C GLN A 260 10.32 -4.24 13.79
N PRO A 261 11.34 -4.13 14.67
CA PRO A 261 11.30 -3.20 15.79
C PRO A 261 11.12 -1.76 15.33
N ALA A 262 10.25 -1.01 16.02
CA ALA A 262 9.90 0.36 15.64
C ALA A 262 11.11 1.32 15.61
N ASP A 263 12.07 1.17 16.54
CA ASP A 263 13.29 1.97 16.59
C ASP A 263 14.17 1.77 15.34
N ARG A 264 14.23 0.54 14.83
CA ARG A 264 15.00 0.18 13.65
C ARG A 264 14.35 0.74 12.40
N VAL A 265 13.03 0.61 12.27
CA VAL A 265 12.26 1.20 11.17
C VAL A 265 12.41 2.72 11.14
N GLN A 266 12.32 3.38 12.29
CA GLN A 266 12.52 4.84 12.38
C GLN A 266 13.92 5.25 11.94
N ARG A 267 14.97 4.56 12.39
CA ARG A 267 16.35 4.84 11.96
C ARG A 267 16.52 4.70 10.44
N ARG A 268 16.00 3.62 9.87
CA ARG A 268 16.00 3.38 8.42
C ARG A 268 15.31 4.51 7.67
N HIS A 269 14.13 4.94 8.12
CA HIS A 269 13.44 6.07 7.51
C HIS A 269 14.22 7.39 7.59
N ARG A 270 14.98 7.66 8.66
CA ARG A 270 15.87 8.85 8.70
C ARG A 270 16.97 8.77 7.66
N ALA A 271 17.59 7.60 7.49
CA ALA A 271 18.62 7.40 6.48
C ALA A 271 18.08 7.62 5.06
N VAL A 272 16.89 7.09 4.77
CA VAL A 272 16.21 7.32 3.49
C VAL A 272 15.85 8.80 3.29
N ALA A 273 15.33 9.46 4.33
CA ALA A 273 14.99 10.88 4.26
C ALA A 273 16.21 11.77 4.00
N ASN A 274 17.35 11.47 4.64
CA ASN A 274 18.60 12.18 4.36
C ASN A 274 19.03 12.01 2.89
N PHE A 275 18.98 10.78 2.37
CA PHE A 275 19.34 10.52 0.98
C PHE A 275 18.49 11.34 0.00
N TYR A 276 17.16 11.33 0.14
CA TYR A 276 16.30 12.09 -0.77
C TYR A 276 16.43 13.61 -0.57
N SER A 277 16.78 14.06 0.63
CA SER A 277 17.09 15.47 0.88
C SER A 277 18.32 15.91 0.09
N ASP A 278 19.31 15.04 -0.06
CA ASP A 278 20.53 15.33 -0.86
C ASP A 278 20.28 15.27 -2.38
N HIS A 279 19.15 14.69 -2.81
CA HIS A 279 18.78 14.52 -4.22
C HIS A 279 17.61 15.41 -4.65
N ASP A 280 17.24 16.39 -3.84
CA ASP A 280 16.19 17.38 -4.14
C ASP A 280 14.81 16.77 -4.42
N ASP A 281 14.44 15.72 -3.66
CA ASP A 281 13.10 15.13 -3.69
C ASP A 281 12.36 15.42 -2.36
N PRO A 282 11.73 16.59 -2.23
CA PRO A 282 11.17 17.03 -0.96
C PRO A 282 9.96 16.21 -0.51
N LEU A 283 9.13 15.72 -1.43
CA LEU A 283 7.94 14.93 -1.07
C LEU A 283 8.32 13.57 -0.48
N LEU A 284 9.30 12.85 -1.07
CA LEU A 284 9.80 11.61 -0.49
C LEU A 284 10.54 11.87 0.82
N THR A 285 11.34 12.93 0.88
CA THR A 285 12.05 13.36 2.10
C THR A 285 11.09 13.55 3.26
N VAL A 286 10.00 14.31 3.05
CA VAL A 286 8.97 14.59 4.04
C VAL A 286 8.26 13.31 4.49
N ARG A 287 7.84 12.47 3.54
CA ARG A 287 7.17 11.19 3.84
C ARG A 287 8.03 10.33 4.78
N HIS A 288 9.34 10.25 4.50
CA HIS A 288 10.25 9.48 5.32
C HIS A 288 10.58 10.13 6.68
N TRP A 289 10.72 11.46 6.77
CA TRP A 289 10.85 12.14 8.07
C TRP A 289 9.61 11.95 8.95
N PHE A 290 8.42 12.00 8.35
CA PHE A 290 7.17 11.76 9.06
C PHE A 290 7.15 10.34 9.67
N ARG A 291 7.46 9.31 8.89
CA ARG A 291 7.54 7.91 9.38
C ARG A 291 8.68 7.66 10.36
N ALA A 292 9.73 8.47 10.31
CA ALA A 292 10.80 8.46 11.30
C ALA A 292 10.41 9.10 12.65
N GLY A 293 9.18 9.62 12.77
CA GLY A 293 8.67 10.31 13.96
C GLY A 293 9.17 11.75 14.09
N GLN A 294 9.65 12.36 12.99
CA GLN A 294 10.20 13.72 12.94
C GLN A 294 9.24 14.66 12.22
N SER A 295 7.99 14.71 12.68
CA SER A 295 6.92 15.47 12.01
C SER A 295 7.21 16.97 11.91
N GLU A 296 7.79 17.60 12.93
CA GLU A 296 8.18 19.03 12.86
C GLU A 296 9.18 19.30 11.73
N ARG A 297 10.19 18.43 11.60
CA ARG A 297 11.19 18.56 10.54
C ARG A 297 10.55 18.34 9.16
N ALA A 298 9.66 17.36 9.05
CA ALA A 298 8.92 17.11 7.82
C ALA A 298 8.06 18.33 7.41
N ALA A 299 7.36 18.95 8.37
CA ALA A 299 6.56 20.15 8.12
C ALA A 299 7.43 21.34 7.70
N ALA A 300 8.58 21.55 8.36
CA ALA A 300 9.51 22.62 8.00
C ALA A 300 10.02 22.51 6.55
N ILE A 301 10.34 21.31 6.09
CA ILE A 301 10.75 21.06 4.70
C ILE A 301 9.59 21.33 3.74
N LEU A 302 8.37 20.85 4.05
CA LEU A 302 7.21 21.14 3.23
C LEU A 302 6.94 22.64 3.10
N PHE A 303 7.08 23.41 4.18
CA PHE A 303 6.86 24.86 4.12
C PHE A 303 7.91 25.57 3.27
N ALA A 304 9.17 25.15 3.34
CA ALA A 304 10.24 25.70 2.51
C ALA A 304 9.99 25.45 1.02
N GLU A 305 9.46 24.27 0.67
CA GLU A 305 9.30 23.82 -0.72
C GLU A 305 7.88 24.02 -1.28
N ALA A 306 6.92 24.47 -0.46
CA ALA A 306 5.51 24.54 -0.84
C ALA A 306 5.27 25.37 -2.11
N GLU A 307 5.94 26.51 -2.25
CA GLU A 307 5.77 27.37 -3.43
C GLU A 307 6.33 26.74 -4.71
N ALA A 308 7.50 26.10 -4.62
CA ALA A 308 8.13 25.39 -5.73
C ALA A 308 7.24 24.22 -6.20
N LEU A 309 6.76 23.39 -5.25
CA LEU A 309 5.87 22.26 -5.52
C LEU A 309 4.55 22.68 -6.19
N VAL A 310 3.98 23.82 -5.78
CA VAL A 310 2.78 24.38 -6.43
C VAL A 310 3.09 24.84 -7.86
N HIS A 311 4.26 25.45 -8.08
CA HIS A 311 4.68 25.88 -9.41
C HIS A 311 4.88 24.69 -10.36
N GLU A 312 5.39 23.58 -9.86
CA GLU A 312 5.59 22.32 -10.59
C GLU A 312 4.30 21.51 -10.81
N LEU A 313 3.14 22.08 -10.46
CA LEU A 313 1.82 21.45 -10.58
C LEU A 313 1.63 20.20 -9.72
N GLN A 314 2.43 20.02 -8.67
CA GLN A 314 2.32 18.92 -7.70
C GLN A 314 1.37 19.25 -6.54
N GLY A 315 0.32 20.03 -6.82
CA GLY A 315 -0.60 20.53 -5.79
C GLY A 315 -1.42 19.43 -5.11
N ALA A 316 -1.76 18.35 -5.82
CA ALA A 316 -2.51 17.23 -5.27
C ALA A 316 -1.64 16.40 -4.32
N GLU A 317 -0.40 16.12 -4.72
CA GLU A 317 0.59 15.38 -3.95
C GLU A 317 0.99 16.14 -2.68
N LEU A 318 1.11 17.47 -2.78
CA LEU A 318 1.33 18.33 -1.62
C LEU A 318 0.15 18.30 -0.65
N ILE A 319 -1.09 18.33 -1.14
CA ILE A 319 -2.29 18.16 -0.29
C ILE A 319 -2.24 16.79 0.40
N GLU A 320 -1.96 15.72 -0.33
CA GLU A 320 -1.85 14.38 0.25
C GLU A 320 -0.76 14.29 1.33
N ALA A 321 0.40 14.90 1.11
CA ALA A 321 1.48 14.97 2.08
C ALA A 321 1.05 15.73 3.36
N LEU A 322 0.40 16.89 3.21
CA LEU A 322 -0.10 17.69 4.33
C LEU A 322 -1.21 16.99 5.12
N LEU A 323 -2.04 16.17 4.46
CA LEU A 323 -3.10 15.39 5.11
C LEU A 323 -2.60 14.24 5.98
N GLN A 324 -1.32 13.84 5.87
CA GLN A 324 -0.73 12.83 6.75
C GLN A 324 -0.51 13.36 8.17
N PHE A 325 -0.37 14.67 8.33
CA PHE A 325 -0.19 15.28 9.64
C PHE A 325 -1.48 15.24 10.44
N THR A 326 -1.33 15.05 11.74
CA THR A 326 -2.42 15.16 12.72
C THR A 326 -2.08 16.24 13.75
N GLN A 327 -3.10 16.85 14.36
CA GLN A 327 -2.88 17.83 15.41
C GLN A 327 -2.01 17.29 16.56
N ARG A 328 -2.06 15.99 16.86
CA ARG A 328 -1.25 15.37 17.92
C ARG A 328 0.20 15.10 17.53
N SER A 329 0.52 15.12 16.24
CA SER A 329 1.87 14.80 15.74
C SER A 329 2.80 16.02 15.65
N VAL A 330 2.27 17.23 15.77
CA VAL A 330 3.01 18.49 15.66
C VAL A 330 2.50 19.49 16.71
N ALA A 331 3.25 20.55 16.96
CA ALA A 331 2.84 21.68 17.78
C ALA A 331 1.64 22.40 17.15
N ASP A 332 0.82 23.04 17.99
CA ASP A 332 -0.38 23.76 17.54
C ASP A 332 -0.06 24.89 16.54
N THR A 333 1.11 25.53 16.69
CA THR A 333 1.61 26.52 15.72
C THR A 333 1.85 25.89 14.35
N THR A 334 2.60 24.80 14.28
CA THR A 334 2.86 24.06 13.04
C THR A 334 1.58 23.50 12.44
N TRP A 335 0.68 22.96 13.27
CA TRP A 335 -0.63 22.46 12.84
C TRP A 335 -1.46 23.56 12.17
N ARG A 336 -1.50 24.75 12.78
CA ARG A 336 -2.19 25.91 12.22
C ARG A 336 -1.64 26.29 10.85
N GLU A 337 -0.32 26.38 10.71
CA GLU A 337 0.31 26.72 9.42
C GLU A 337 0.02 25.65 8.35
N ILE A 338 0.04 24.36 8.70
CA ILE A 338 -0.40 23.27 7.81
C ILE A 338 -1.84 23.51 7.34
N GLN A 339 -2.75 23.84 8.25
CA GLN A 339 -4.16 24.09 7.91
C GLN A 339 -4.35 25.35 7.06
N ILE A 340 -3.54 26.39 7.27
CA ILE A 340 -3.54 27.59 6.43
C ILE A 340 -3.08 27.24 5.01
N LEU A 341 -1.97 26.50 4.87
CA LEU A 341 -1.46 26.07 3.57
C LEU A 341 -2.45 25.17 2.83
N LEU A 342 -3.05 24.18 3.52
CA LEU A 342 -4.13 23.35 2.95
C LEU A 342 -5.30 24.20 2.45
N SER A 343 -5.70 25.24 3.20
CA SER A 343 -6.77 26.13 2.77
C SER A 343 -6.45 26.83 1.45
N ASP A 344 -5.23 27.35 1.32
CA ASP A 344 -4.78 28.02 0.10
C ASP A 344 -4.71 27.06 -1.09
N LEU A 345 -4.22 25.84 -0.88
CA LEU A 345 -4.15 24.79 -1.91
C LEU A 345 -5.55 24.33 -2.36
N TYR A 346 -6.46 24.08 -1.42
CA TYR A 346 -7.83 23.71 -1.73
C TYR A 346 -8.55 24.81 -2.51
N TYR A 347 -8.35 26.08 -2.14
CA TYR A 347 -8.91 27.18 -2.88
C TYR A 347 -8.38 27.24 -4.33
N ARG A 348 -7.07 27.09 -4.52
CA ARG A 348 -6.43 27.07 -5.85
C ARG A 348 -6.88 25.89 -6.71
N THR A 349 -7.16 24.74 -6.10
CA THR A 349 -7.61 23.52 -6.80
C THR A 349 -9.13 23.41 -6.94
N GLY A 350 -9.88 24.46 -6.57
CA GLY A 350 -11.33 24.49 -6.77
C GLY A 350 -12.14 23.70 -5.74
N GLN A 351 -11.58 23.44 -4.56
CA GLN A 351 -12.20 22.74 -3.43
C GLN A 351 -12.49 23.69 -2.24
N PRO A 352 -13.26 24.76 -2.41
CA PRO A 352 -13.37 25.82 -1.40
C PRO A 352 -14.16 25.43 -0.13
N GLU A 353 -14.98 24.38 -0.13
CA GLU A 353 -15.59 23.89 1.13
C GLU A 353 -14.52 23.28 2.05
N ASP A 354 -13.59 22.50 1.48
CA ASP A 354 -12.44 21.96 2.20
C ASP A 354 -11.48 23.08 2.62
N ALA A 355 -11.34 24.13 1.80
CA ALA A 355 -10.57 25.32 2.17
C ALA A 355 -11.14 26.02 3.42
N VAL A 356 -12.47 26.16 3.49
CA VAL A 356 -13.16 26.73 4.67
C VAL A 356 -13.00 25.82 5.88
N ALA A 357 -13.14 24.51 5.70
CA ALA A 357 -12.95 23.53 6.77
C ALA A 357 -11.53 23.60 7.35
N ALA A 358 -10.50 23.70 6.50
CA ALA A 358 -9.12 23.87 6.91
C ALA A 358 -8.91 25.16 7.71
N CYS A 359 -9.42 26.31 7.25
CA CYS A 359 -9.37 27.56 8.03
C CYS A 359 -10.03 27.43 9.40
N ARG A 360 -11.17 26.72 9.51
CA ARG A 360 -11.83 26.51 10.80
C ARG A 360 -10.98 25.66 11.74
N ARG A 361 -10.30 24.62 11.23
CA ARG A 361 -9.33 23.83 12.02
C ARG A 361 -8.14 24.68 12.46
N ALA A 362 -7.61 25.54 11.59
CA ALA A 362 -6.56 26.50 11.97
C ALA A 362 -7.02 27.43 13.11
N LEU A 363 -8.26 27.93 13.05
CA LEU A 363 -8.81 28.84 14.05
C LEU A 363 -8.97 28.18 15.42
N GLN A 364 -9.26 26.87 15.48
CA GLN A 364 -9.43 26.13 16.73
C GLN A 364 -8.17 26.10 17.61
N VAL A 365 -6.99 26.22 17.00
CA VAL A 365 -5.69 26.20 17.68
C VAL A 365 -5.00 27.56 17.72
N ALA A 366 -5.62 28.60 17.13
CA ALA A 366 -5.05 29.93 17.08
C ALA A 366 -5.25 30.65 18.42
N GLU A 367 -4.19 30.70 19.23
CA GLU A 367 -4.20 31.41 20.51
C GLU A 367 -4.01 32.93 20.35
N ASP A 368 -3.15 33.35 19.41
CA ASP A 368 -2.86 34.76 19.18
C ASP A 368 -3.95 35.46 18.37
N VAL A 369 -4.28 36.68 18.81
CA VAL A 369 -5.27 37.57 18.20
C VAL A 369 -4.86 37.93 16.77
N ALA A 370 -3.56 38.13 16.49
CA ALA A 370 -3.09 38.42 15.14
C ALA A 370 -3.29 37.23 14.19
N ASP A 371 -3.02 36.01 14.66
CA ASP A 371 -3.23 34.80 13.86
C ASP A 371 -4.73 34.52 13.62
N GLN A 372 -5.58 34.75 14.61
CA GLN A 372 -7.04 34.72 14.41
C GLN A 372 -7.48 35.74 13.35
N ALA A 373 -6.93 36.96 13.38
CA ALA A 373 -7.23 38.00 12.38
C ALA A 373 -6.89 37.54 10.95
N ARG A 374 -5.71 36.94 10.77
CA ARG A 374 -5.26 36.36 9.50
C ARG A 374 -6.21 35.28 9.00
N ILE A 375 -6.61 34.35 9.86
CA ILE A 375 -7.49 33.24 9.50
C ILE A 375 -8.90 33.77 9.16
N TYR A 376 -9.44 34.71 9.92
CA TYR A 376 -10.73 35.33 9.61
C TYR A 376 -10.71 36.10 8.29
N ARG A 377 -9.62 36.79 7.96
CA ARG A 377 -9.44 37.44 6.65
C ARG A 377 -9.51 36.41 5.52
N ARG A 378 -8.83 35.27 5.66
CA ARG A 378 -8.86 34.17 4.68
C ARG A 378 -10.27 33.61 4.51
N LEU A 379 -10.99 33.34 5.61
CA LEU A 379 -12.40 32.92 5.56
C LEU A 379 -13.28 33.93 4.81
N GLY A 380 -13.10 35.23 5.08
CA GLY A 380 -13.78 36.30 4.35
C GLY A 380 -13.54 36.22 2.84
N LYS A 381 -12.28 36.01 2.43
CA LYS A 381 -11.89 35.87 1.02
C LYS A 381 -12.51 34.65 0.35
N LEU A 382 -12.51 33.50 1.03
CA LEU A 382 -13.14 32.27 0.53
C LEU A 382 -14.64 32.48 0.29
N TYR A 383 -15.35 33.09 1.25
CA TYR A 383 -16.77 33.38 1.11
C TYR A 383 -17.08 34.49 0.09
N ALA A 384 -16.18 35.47 -0.11
CA ALA A 384 -16.44 36.62 -0.98
C ALA A 384 -16.77 36.20 -2.43
N THR A 385 -16.19 35.08 -2.89
CA THR A 385 -16.44 34.53 -4.23
C THR A 385 -17.80 33.85 -4.39
N ARG A 386 -18.45 33.42 -3.29
CA ARG A 386 -19.67 32.60 -3.31
C ARG A 386 -20.87 33.30 -2.69
N ASN A 387 -20.64 33.97 -1.57
CA ASN A 387 -21.68 34.62 -0.77
C ASN A 387 -21.12 35.86 -0.07
N GLN A 388 -21.33 37.01 -0.71
CA GLN A 388 -20.87 38.31 -0.23
C GLN A 388 -21.42 38.67 1.16
N LEU A 389 -22.62 38.19 1.52
CA LEU A 389 -23.22 38.46 2.83
C LEU A 389 -22.49 37.71 3.95
N HIS A 390 -21.97 36.51 3.67
CA HIS A 390 -21.24 35.71 4.66
C HIS A 390 -19.78 36.16 4.82
N ALA A 391 -19.20 36.81 3.83
CA ALA A 391 -17.82 37.30 3.87
C ALA A 391 -17.62 38.51 4.81
N LEU A 392 -18.57 39.46 4.82
CA LEU A 392 -18.44 40.70 5.59
C LEU A 392 -18.28 40.49 7.11
N PRO A 393 -19.05 39.62 7.79
CA PRO A 393 -18.84 39.33 9.20
C PRO A 393 -17.42 38.85 9.51
N TYR A 394 -16.84 37.99 8.66
CA TYR A 394 -15.47 37.51 8.85
C TYR A 394 -14.43 38.63 8.66
N TYR A 395 -14.60 39.49 7.64
CA TYR A 395 -13.73 40.66 7.49
C TYR A 395 -13.87 41.65 8.64
N HIS A 396 -15.05 41.79 9.24
CA HIS A 396 -15.24 42.62 10.42
C HIS A 396 -14.49 42.03 11.63
N GLN A 397 -14.68 40.73 11.91
CA GLN A 397 -13.96 40.03 12.98
C GLN A 397 -12.44 40.10 12.81
N ALA A 398 -11.93 40.02 11.58
CA ALA A 398 -10.51 40.19 11.32
C ALA A 398 -10.02 41.63 11.54
N ALA A 399 -10.78 42.64 11.08
CA ALA A 399 -10.41 44.04 11.26
C ALA A 399 -10.34 44.46 12.74
N GLU A 400 -11.24 43.94 13.59
CA GLU A 400 -11.24 44.20 15.04
C GLU A 400 -9.99 43.64 15.76
N ARG A 401 -9.33 42.66 15.16
CA ARG A 401 -8.21 41.92 15.77
C ARG A 401 -6.85 42.35 15.25
N PHE A 402 -6.77 42.97 14.07
CA PHE A 402 -5.51 43.54 13.60
C PHE A 402 -5.15 44.81 14.39
N ALA A 403 -3.86 44.97 14.70
CA ALA A 403 -3.36 46.24 15.18
C ALA A 403 -3.55 47.34 14.10
N PRO A 404 -3.84 48.61 14.47
CA PRO A 404 -4.09 49.68 13.50
C PRO A 404 -2.93 49.96 12.54
N THR A 405 -1.71 49.63 12.93
CA THR A 405 -0.48 49.80 12.13
C THR A 405 -0.09 48.54 11.36
N ASN A 406 -0.85 47.44 11.47
CA ASN A 406 -0.49 46.19 10.82
C ASN A 406 -0.67 46.32 9.29
N PRO A 407 0.36 46.04 8.48
CA PRO A 407 0.25 46.14 7.01
C PRO A 407 -0.83 45.22 6.42
N GLU A 408 -1.10 44.07 7.03
CA GLU A 408 -2.14 43.14 6.56
C GLU A 408 -3.56 43.66 6.75
N LEU A 409 -3.76 44.63 7.66
CA LEU A 409 -5.04 45.34 7.81
C LEU A 409 -5.35 46.15 6.54
N ALA A 410 -4.36 46.78 5.92
CA ALA A 410 -4.57 47.54 4.69
C ALA A 410 -5.10 46.62 3.57
N ASP A 411 -4.52 45.43 3.42
CA ASP A 411 -5.00 44.47 2.44
C ASP A 411 -6.40 43.93 2.77
N LEU A 412 -6.70 43.66 4.05
CA LEU A 412 -8.06 43.30 4.46
C LEU A 412 -9.07 44.39 4.08
N LEU A 413 -8.75 45.65 4.38
CA LEU A 413 -9.63 46.79 4.11
C LEU A 413 -9.84 46.96 2.60
N LYS A 414 -8.81 46.71 1.79
CA LYS A 414 -8.93 46.62 0.33
C LYS A 414 -9.89 45.51 -0.10
N ASP A 415 -9.71 44.30 0.44
CA ASP A 415 -10.56 43.14 0.13
C ASP A 415 -12.04 43.40 0.54
N ARG A 416 -12.27 44.03 1.70
CA ARG A 416 -13.60 44.40 2.20
C ARG A 416 -14.22 45.58 1.43
N GLY A 417 -13.43 46.60 1.11
CA GLY A 417 -13.85 47.74 0.31
C GLY A 417 -14.30 47.33 -1.08
N TRP A 418 -13.59 46.38 -1.71
CA TRP A 418 -14.03 45.80 -2.98
C TRP A 418 -15.39 45.11 -2.88
N LEU A 419 -15.63 44.40 -1.78
CA LEU A 419 -16.93 43.78 -1.53
C LEU A 419 -18.04 44.82 -1.34
N HIS A 420 -17.77 45.94 -0.67
CA HIS A 420 -18.69 47.06 -0.56
C HIS A 420 -18.99 47.70 -1.92
N ILE A 421 -18.00 47.86 -2.81
CA ILE A 421 -18.18 48.32 -4.19
C ILE A 421 -19.13 47.39 -4.96
N LEU A 422 -18.89 46.08 -4.91
CA LEU A 422 -19.76 45.09 -5.58
C LEU A 422 -21.21 45.17 -5.10
N ARG A 423 -21.41 45.55 -3.83
CA ARG A 423 -22.74 45.75 -3.22
C ARG A 423 -23.30 47.18 -3.38
N ARG A 424 -22.55 48.09 -4.01
CA ARG A 424 -22.89 49.52 -4.19
C ARG A 424 -22.99 50.32 -2.89
N ASN A 425 -22.27 49.88 -1.86
CA ASN A 425 -22.10 50.57 -0.58
C ASN A 425 -20.90 51.52 -0.67
N TRP A 426 -21.05 52.62 -1.40
CA TRP A 426 -19.93 53.48 -1.78
C TRP A 426 -19.26 54.17 -0.58
N GLN A 427 -20.03 54.56 0.43
CA GLN A 427 -19.52 55.26 1.61
C GLN A 427 -18.59 54.36 2.44
N GLU A 428 -18.99 53.12 2.68
CA GLU A 428 -18.18 52.15 3.42
C GLU A 428 -16.95 51.72 2.62
N ALA A 429 -17.08 51.58 1.30
CA ALA A 429 -15.94 51.33 0.42
C ALA A 429 -14.91 52.46 0.45
N GLU A 430 -15.36 53.71 0.33
CA GLU A 430 -14.49 54.89 0.39
C GLU A 430 -13.76 54.96 1.72
N ARG A 431 -14.47 54.73 2.83
CA ARG A 431 -13.87 54.73 4.18
C ARG A 431 -12.79 53.65 4.30
N ASP A 432 -13.08 52.42 3.89
CA ASP A 432 -12.14 51.31 3.99
C ASP A 432 -10.90 51.52 3.11
N LEU A 433 -11.08 51.97 1.87
CA LEU A 433 -9.97 52.21 0.94
C LEU A 433 -9.12 53.42 1.34
N THR A 434 -9.73 54.48 1.88
CA THR A 434 -9.00 55.65 2.42
C THR A 434 -8.14 55.25 3.62
N LEU A 435 -8.69 54.42 4.52
CA LEU A 435 -7.94 53.90 5.67
C LEU A 435 -6.83 52.91 5.23
N ALA A 436 -7.09 52.06 4.24
CA ALA A 436 -6.06 51.18 3.69
C ALA A 436 -4.87 51.98 3.12
N LEU A 437 -5.16 53.07 2.40
CA LEU A 437 -4.15 53.95 1.82
C LEU A 437 -3.31 54.66 2.89
N SER A 438 -3.93 55.17 3.96
CA SER A 438 -3.19 55.85 5.03
C SER A 438 -2.26 54.90 5.79
N ILE A 439 -2.70 53.65 6.04
CA ILE A 439 -1.86 52.61 6.63
C ILE A 439 -0.68 52.30 5.70
N ALA A 440 -0.93 52.07 4.41
CA ALA A 440 0.14 51.75 3.45
C ALA A 440 1.19 52.89 3.33
N GLN A 441 0.77 54.15 3.35
CA GLN A 441 1.68 55.31 3.32
C GLN A 441 2.53 55.40 4.59
N THR A 442 1.93 55.14 5.75
CA THR A 442 2.63 55.16 7.04
C THR A 442 3.68 54.06 7.10
N THR A 443 3.35 52.84 6.67
CA THR A 443 4.29 51.71 6.64
C THR A 443 5.43 51.93 5.63
N ALA A 444 5.13 52.48 4.45
CA ALA A 444 6.16 52.79 3.45
C ALA A 444 7.14 53.87 3.92
N GLY A 445 6.65 54.89 4.63
CA GLY A 445 7.49 55.93 5.22
C GLY A 445 8.41 55.40 6.34
N ALA A 446 7.93 54.46 7.15
CA ALA A 446 8.72 53.81 8.19
C ALA A 446 9.86 52.94 7.60
N LEU A 447 9.57 52.16 6.56
CA LEU A 447 10.58 51.36 5.85
C LEU A 447 11.67 52.22 5.16
N GLN A 448 11.31 53.40 4.66
CA GLN A 448 12.29 54.34 4.08
C GLN A 448 13.19 54.98 5.13
N ALA A 449 12.70 55.19 6.36
CA ALA A 449 13.50 55.72 7.46
C ALA A 449 14.52 54.66 7.97
N ASP A 450 14.09 53.41 8.14
CA ASP A 450 14.95 52.30 8.61
C ASP A 450 16.07 51.90 7.62
N VAL A 451 15.96 52.26 6.33
CA VAL A 451 17.00 52.02 5.30
C VAL A 451 18.01 53.18 5.22
N MET A 452 17.66 54.34 5.79
CA MET A 452 18.48 55.56 5.77
C MET A 452 19.26 55.78 7.07
N ASP A 453 18.95 55.02 8.12
CA ASP A 453 19.76 54.83 9.33
C ASP A 453 20.71 53.63 9.15
#